data_AF-A0A2A9KIK3-F1
#
_entry.id   AF-A0A2A9KIK3-F1
#
_cell.length_a   1.000
_cell.length_b   1.000
_cell.length_c   1.000
_cell.angle_alpha   90.00
_cell.angle_beta   90.00
_cell.angle_gamma   90.00
#
_symmetry.space_group_name_H-M   'P 1'
#
loop_
_entity.id
_entity.type
_entity.pdbx_description
1 polymer ?
#
loop_
_entity_poly.entity_id
_entity_poly.type
_entity_poly.pdbx_seq_one_letter_code
_entity_poly.pdbx_strand_id
1 'polypeptide(L)'
;MRKRYFKFLISSFFVIGATFATAQEAPMDVVGKSIVSAFQTGNAKVLCLNSDSSLPVIRKSVEVYLSEHSVEPSAEVVTKAVYSLFPCPFSPYRTELRPATAKDIEGVWLYPEASQKLRFGPQSPMWTKLATPVKCEVVAYYPGGEYRNAQATGLMPCPFSNAKNMDASRLNPRVISWKIIRGGIVKIFRTDVQDHIEEWEVFTVDKSFEMAGVQFNAGDLITYLRRERGNDFNVATVFRHLQRLP
;
A
#
# COMPACT_ATOMS: atom_id res chain seq x y z
N MET A 1 37.10 -54.58 65.78
CA MET A 1 35.62 -54.40 65.81
C MET A 1 35.25 -53.23 64.91
N ARG A 2 34.69 -53.46 63.71
CA ARG A 2 34.23 -52.41 62.79
C ARG A 2 32.70 -52.47 62.69
N LYS A 3 32.01 -51.46 63.22
CA LYS A 3 30.54 -51.31 63.13
C LYS A 3 30.18 -50.79 61.73
N ARG A 4 29.31 -51.51 61.02
CA ARG A 4 28.67 -51.08 59.77
C ARG A 4 27.38 -50.34 60.12
N TYR A 5 27.18 -49.13 59.59
CA TYR A 5 25.90 -48.43 59.60
C TYR A 5 25.28 -48.52 58.21
N PHE A 6 24.10 -49.12 58.13
CA PHE A 6 23.25 -49.18 56.94
C PHE A 6 22.30 -47.97 56.98
N LYS A 7 22.43 -47.03 56.04
CA LYS A 7 21.45 -45.95 55.83
C LYS A 7 20.49 -46.37 54.71
N PHE A 8 19.23 -46.56 55.05
CA PHE A 8 18.13 -46.67 54.09
C PHE A 8 17.75 -45.26 53.62
N LEU A 9 17.83 -45.02 52.31
CA LEU A 9 17.31 -43.82 51.64
C LEU A 9 15.95 -44.19 51.03
N ILE A 10 14.87 -43.62 51.58
CA ILE A 10 13.53 -43.70 51.02
C ILE A 10 13.42 -42.59 49.97
N SER A 11 13.31 -42.98 48.70
CA SER A 11 13.14 -42.07 47.57
C SER A 11 11.65 -41.86 47.32
N SER A 12 11.12 -40.70 47.72
CA SER A 12 9.73 -40.32 47.47
C SER A 12 9.60 -39.70 46.08
N PHE A 13 9.01 -40.44 45.14
CA PHE A 13 8.61 -39.91 43.83
C PHE A 13 7.34 -39.05 44.00
N PHE A 14 7.49 -37.73 43.94
CA PHE A 14 6.37 -36.82 43.73
C PHE A 14 6.03 -36.78 42.23
N VAL A 15 4.93 -37.42 41.84
CA VAL A 15 4.34 -37.25 40.51
C VAL A 15 3.55 -35.94 40.53
N ILE A 16 4.17 -34.86 40.06
CA ILE A 16 3.48 -33.60 39.78
C ILE A 16 2.67 -33.82 38.50
N GLY A 17 1.38 -34.10 38.65
CA GLY A 17 0.44 -34.13 37.55
C GLY A 17 0.27 -32.72 36.97
N ALA A 18 0.99 -32.42 35.88
CA ALA A 18 0.75 -31.24 35.08
C ALA A 18 -0.61 -31.36 34.40
N THR A 19 -1.62 -30.67 34.94
CA THR A 19 -2.88 -30.44 34.24
C THR A 19 -2.62 -29.54 33.04
N PHE A 20 -2.45 -30.14 31.86
CA PHE A 20 -2.45 -29.40 30.61
C PHE A 20 -3.86 -28.87 30.35
N ALA A 21 -4.16 -27.69 30.89
CA ALA A 21 -5.31 -26.91 30.46
C ALA A 21 -5.05 -26.47 29.01
N THR A 22 -5.65 -27.18 28.06
CA THR A 22 -5.70 -26.72 26.68
C THR A 22 -6.54 -25.44 26.66
N ALA A 23 -5.89 -24.28 26.48
CA ALA A 23 -6.58 -23.03 26.25
C ALA A 23 -7.43 -23.18 24.98
N GLN A 24 -8.74 -23.32 25.17
CA GLN A 24 -9.69 -23.40 24.06
C GLN A 24 -9.78 -22.01 23.44
N GLU A 25 -9.15 -21.81 22.28
CA GLU A 25 -9.26 -20.55 21.54
C GLU A 25 -10.73 -20.28 21.22
N ALA A 26 -11.21 -19.10 21.62
CA ALA A 26 -12.55 -18.66 21.29
C ALA A 26 -12.72 -18.65 19.75
N PRO A 27 -13.88 -19.10 19.22
CA PRO A 27 -14.10 -19.10 17.79
C PRO A 27 -14.00 -17.68 17.22
N MET A 28 -13.21 -17.54 16.15
CA MET A 28 -12.98 -16.26 15.50
C MET A 28 -14.29 -15.69 14.92
N ASP A 29 -14.56 -14.42 15.19
CA ASP A 29 -15.74 -13.72 14.68
C ASP A 29 -15.59 -13.31 13.20
N VAL A 30 -16.58 -12.60 12.66
CA VAL A 30 -16.61 -12.17 11.25
C VAL A 30 -15.43 -11.26 10.90
N VAL A 31 -15.05 -10.35 11.81
CA VAL A 31 -13.95 -9.40 11.58
C VAL A 31 -12.63 -10.16 11.46
N GLY A 32 -12.32 -11.02 12.43
CA GLY A 32 -11.09 -11.80 12.43
C GLY A 32 -11.00 -12.72 11.21
N LYS A 33 -12.08 -13.46 10.90
CA LYS A 33 -12.13 -14.36 9.74
C LYS A 33 -11.88 -13.63 8.43
N SER A 34 -12.49 -12.46 8.26
CA SER A 34 -12.38 -11.66 7.02
C SER A 34 -10.99 -11.05 6.86
N ILE A 35 -10.35 -10.62 7.96
CA ILE A 35 -8.95 -10.17 7.96
C ILE A 35 -8.03 -11.31 7.53
N VAL A 36 -8.12 -12.48 8.18
CA VAL A 36 -7.28 -13.64 7.86
C VAL A 36 -7.49 -14.06 6.40
N SER A 37 -8.74 -14.16 5.95
CA SER A 37 -9.06 -14.52 4.57
C SER A 37 -8.46 -13.54 3.56
N ALA A 38 -8.53 -12.23 3.82
CA ALA A 38 -7.98 -11.22 2.90
C ALA A 38 -6.46 -11.37 2.76
N PHE A 39 -5.73 -11.54 3.87
CA PHE A 39 -4.28 -11.75 3.82
C PHE A 39 -3.88 -13.10 3.22
N GLN A 40 -4.62 -14.18 3.46
CA GLN A 40 -4.36 -15.47 2.81
C GLN A 40 -4.40 -15.36 1.27
N THR A 41 -5.31 -14.55 0.72
CA THR A 41 -5.44 -14.38 -0.73
C THR A 41 -4.49 -13.32 -1.31
N GLY A 42 -4.33 -12.21 -0.59
CA GLY A 42 -3.73 -10.97 -1.11
C GLY A 42 -2.31 -10.66 -0.62
N ASN A 43 -1.79 -11.36 0.40
CA ASN A 43 -0.50 -11.05 1.00
C ASN A 43 0.63 -11.05 -0.04
N ALA A 44 1.51 -10.05 0.06
CA ALA A 44 2.61 -9.74 -0.84
C ALA A 44 2.24 -9.49 -2.32
N LYS A 45 0.98 -9.70 -2.72
CA LYS A 45 0.48 -9.41 -4.08
C LYS A 45 -0.09 -8.00 -4.16
N VAL A 46 -1.04 -7.73 -3.28
CA VAL A 46 -1.80 -6.47 -3.20
C VAL A 46 -1.95 -5.97 -1.76
N LEU A 47 -1.67 -6.84 -0.77
CA LEU A 47 -1.66 -6.51 0.66
C LEU A 47 -0.28 -6.74 1.25
N CYS A 48 0.25 -5.79 2.01
CA CYS A 48 1.57 -5.90 2.63
C CYS A 48 1.48 -5.62 4.14
N LEU A 49 2.16 -6.44 4.93
CA LEU A 49 2.31 -6.27 6.37
C LEU A 49 3.71 -5.75 6.70
N ASN A 50 3.78 -4.92 7.73
CA ASN A 50 5.05 -4.53 8.34
C ASN A 50 5.51 -5.61 9.32
N SER A 51 6.80 -5.65 9.67
CA SER A 51 7.39 -6.64 10.59
C SER A 51 6.64 -6.79 11.92
N ASP A 52 6.06 -5.70 12.41
CA ASP A 52 5.42 -5.63 13.73
C ASP A 52 3.91 -5.88 13.67
N SER A 53 3.38 -6.26 12.49
CA SER A 53 1.95 -6.46 12.29
C SER A 53 1.51 -7.81 12.84
N SER A 54 0.69 -7.79 13.89
CA SER A 54 -0.01 -8.96 14.42
C SER A 54 -1.51 -8.86 14.17
N LEU A 55 -2.23 -9.99 14.18
CA LEU A 55 -3.68 -10.00 14.00
C LEU A 55 -4.42 -9.05 14.97
N PRO A 56 -4.08 -8.96 16.27
CA PRO A 56 -4.70 -7.98 17.17
C PRO A 56 -4.46 -6.52 16.75
N VAL A 57 -3.27 -6.18 16.27
CA VAL A 57 -2.94 -4.82 15.80
C VAL A 57 -3.74 -4.49 14.53
N ILE A 58 -3.74 -5.40 13.55
CA ILE A 58 -4.51 -5.25 12.30
C ILE A 58 -5.99 -5.09 12.60
N ARG A 59 -6.52 -5.94 13.48
CA ARG A 59 -7.92 -5.89 13.90
C ARG A 59 -8.27 -4.53 14.50
N LYS A 60 -7.45 -4.03 15.42
CA LYS A 60 -7.66 -2.71 16.03
C LYS A 60 -7.69 -1.60 14.97
N SER A 61 -6.78 -1.61 14.00
CA SER A 61 -6.78 -0.64 12.89
C SER A 61 -8.04 -0.73 12.03
N VAL A 62 -8.51 -1.94 11.75
CA VAL A 62 -9.78 -2.15 11.03
C VAL A 62 -10.96 -1.63 11.84
N GLU A 63 -11.06 -1.96 13.13
CA GLU A 63 -12.15 -1.48 13.99
C GLU A 63 -12.19 0.04 14.10
N VAL A 64 -11.02 0.69 14.23
CA VAL A 64 -10.91 2.16 14.19
C VAL A 64 -11.43 2.70 12.85
N TYR A 65 -10.98 2.13 11.74
CA TYR A 65 -11.44 2.54 10.41
C TYR A 65 -12.97 2.39 10.25
N LEU A 66 -13.54 1.26 10.67
CA LEU A 66 -14.99 1.02 10.61
C LEU A 66 -15.78 2.02 11.46
N SER A 67 -15.27 2.31 12.67
CA SER A 67 -15.86 3.30 13.57
C SER A 67 -15.81 4.71 12.98
N GLU A 68 -14.68 5.13 12.44
CA GLU A 68 -14.51 6.46 11.83
C GLU A 68 -15.42 6.67 10.61
N HIS A 69 -15.74 5.59 9.89
CA HIS A 69 -16.62 5.63 8.74
C HIS A 69 -18.09 5.29 9.07
N SER A 70 -18.40 5.01 10.34
CA SER A 70 -19.76 4.64 10.81
C SER A 70 -20.38 3.49 10.01
N VAL A 71 -19.62 2.43 9.76
CA VAL A 71 -20.07 1.26 8.97
C VAL A 71 -20.04 -0.01 9.82
N GLU A 72 -21.15 -0.75 9.80
CA GLU A 72 -21.24 -2.05 10.46
C GLU A 72 -20.32 -3.10 9.82
N PRO A 73 -19.68 -3.97 10.63
CA PRO A 73 -18.76 -4.98 10.13
C PRO A 73 -19.51 -6.11 9.41
N SER A 74 -19.47 -6.09 8.08
CA SER A 74 -19.73 -7.27 7.24
C SER A 74 -18.41 -7.81 6.68
N ALA A 75 -18.41 -9.05 6.18
CA ALA A 75 -17.20 -9.63 5.58
C ALA A 75 -16.66 -8.76 4.43
N GLU A 76 -17.53 -8.30 3.53
CA GLU A 76 -17.16 -7.43 2.41
C GLU A 76 -16.58 -6.09 2.88
N VAL A 77 -17.22 -5.45 3.86
CA VAL A 77 -16.77 -4.16 4.41
C VAL A 77 -15.42 -4.29 5.10
N VAL A 78 -15.24 -5.34 5.91
CA VAL A 78 -13.96 -5.63 6.58
C VAL A 78 -12.86 -5.90 5.55
N THR A 79 -13.13 -6.69 4.52
CA THR A 79 -12.17 -6.96 3.45
C THR A 79 -11.78 -5.67 2.71
N LYS A 80 -12.74 -4.81 2.37
CA LYS A 80 -12.46 -3.50 1.76
C LYS A 80 -11.63 -2.59 2.67
N ALA A 81 -11.89 -2.59 3.97
CA ALA A 81 -11.09 -1.86 4.95
C ALA A 81 -9.66 -2.39 5.00
N VAL A 82 -9.45 -3.71 4.98
CA VAL A 82 -8.11 -4.32 4.95
C VAL A 82 -7.34 -3.93 3.69
N TYR A 83 -7.94 -4.04 2.51
CA TYR A 83 -7.33 -3.57 1.25
C TYR A 83 -7.03 -2.08 1.26
N SER A 84 -7.82 -1.32 1.99
CA SER A 84 -7.59 0.11 2.12
C SER A 84 -6.43 0.43 3.05
N LEU A 85 -6.38 -0.21 4.22
CA LEU A 85 -5.40 0.09 5.26
C LEU A 85 -4.02 -0.49 4.97
N PHE A 86 -3.93 -1.61 4.26
CA PHE A 86 -2.69 -2.37 4.10
C PHE A 86 -2.30 -2.66 2.64
N PRO A 87 -2.39 -1.70 1.69
CA PRO A 87 -1.97 -1.95 0.33
C PRO A 87 -0.46 -2.28 0.25
N CYS A 88 -0.06 -2.96 -0.82
CA CYS A 88 1.35 -3.11 -1.16
C CYS A 88 1.85 -1.92 -2.00
N PRO A 89 3.15 -1.56 -1.91
CA PRO A 89 4.21 -2.24 -1.14
C PRO A 89 4.24 -1.90 0.36
N PHE A 90 3.47 -0.91 0.81
CA PHE A 90 3.31 -0.56 2.21
C PHE A 90 2.01 0.21 2.47
N SER A 91 1.58 0.27 3.73
CA SER A 91 0.41 1.08 4.13
C SER A 91 0.68 2.58 3.99
N PRO A 92 -0.24 3.38 3.41
CA PRO A 92 -0.10 4.83 3.37
C PRO A 92 -0.47 5.53 4.68
N TYR A 93 -1.06 4.85 5.66
CA TYR A 93 -1.49 5.43 6.94
C TYR A 93 -0.35 5.51 7.96
N ARG A 94 0.80 5.99 7.50
CA ARG A 94 1.99 6.17 8.34
C ARG A 94 2.07 7.60 8.81
N THR A 95 2.84 7.84 9.87
CA THR A 95 3.02 9.19 10.44
C THR A 95 3.92 10.08 9.58
N GLU A 96 4.66 9.51 8.63
CA GLU A 96 5.46 10.25 7.65
C GLU A 96 4.63 10.80 6.47
N LEU A 97 3.37 10.36 6.34
CA LEU A 97 2.50 10.68 5.21
C LEU A 97 1.24 11.40 5.67
N ARG A 98 0.72 12.25 4.79
CA ARG A 98 -0.63 12.82 4.91
C ARG A 98 -1.33 12.82 3.56
N PRO A 99 -2.67 12.86 3.52
CA PRO A 99 -3.39 13.08 2.28
C PRO A 99 -2.92 14.37 1.58
N ALA A 100 -2.72 14.29 0.25
CA ALA A 100 -2.24 15.41 -0.53
C ALA A 100 -3.37 16.43 -0.80
N THR A 101 -3.03 17.71 -0.78
CA THR A 101 -3.90 18.80 -1.22
C THR A 101 -3.72 19.07 -2.72
N ALA A 102 -4.60 19.89 -3.31
CA ALA A 102 -4.46 20.31 -4.71
C ALA A 102 -3.10 20.97 -4.98
N LYS A 103 -2.64 21.81 -4.04
CA LYS A 103 -1.35 22.51 -4.16
C LYS A 103 -0.16 21.56 -4.08
N ASP A 104 -0.27 20.51 -3.26
CA ASP A 104 0.77 19.49 -3.19
C ASP A 104 0.86 18.70 -4.51
N ILE A 105 -0.27 18.49 -5.20
CA ILE A 105 -0.37 17.69 -6.43
C ILE A 105 0.01 18.49 -7.68
N GLU A 106 -0.34 19.78 -7.74
CA GLU A 106 -0.06 20.63 -8.89
C GLU A 106 1.44 20.72 -9.20
N GLY A 107 1.81 20.33 -10.41
CA GLY A 107 3.21 20.28 -10.85
C GLY A 107 3.49 19.16 -11.84
N VAL A 108 4.76 18.99 -12.17
CA VAL A 108 5.27 17.90 -13.01
C VAL A 108 6.12 16.98 -12.15
N TRP A 109 5.85 15.68 -12.24
CA TRP A 109 6.39 14.67 -11.35
C TRP A 109 6.99 13.50 -12.12
N LEU A 110 8.20 13.11 -11.72
CA LEU A 110 8.92 11.96 -12.22
C LEU A 110 8.64 10.74 -11.34
N TYR A 111 8.25 9.64 -11.95
CA TYR A 111 8.32 8.31 -11.36
C TYR A 111 9.63 7.63 -11.80
N PRO A 112 10.72 7.73 -11.00
CA PRO A 112 12.05 7.34 -11.43
C PRO A 112 12.23 5.82 -11.51
N GLU A 113 13.18 5.37 -12.33
CA GLU A 113 13.54 3.94 -12.51
C GLU A 113 13.73 3.21 -11.16
N ALA A 114 14.47 3.82 -10.23
CA ALA A 114 14.76 3.24 -8.92
C ALA A 114 13.51 2.91 -8.10
N SER A 115 12.39 3.59 -8.36
CA SER A 115 11.12 3.38 -7.69
C SER A 115 10.16 2.48 -8.48
N GLN A 116 10.47 2.11 -9.72
CA GLN A 116 9.65 1.20 -10.53
C GLN A 116 9.58 -0.20 -9.91
N LYS A 117 10.60 -0.62 -9.15
CA LYS A 117 10.57 -1.84 -8.33
C LYS A 117 9.53 -1.78 -7.20
N LEU A 118 8.85 -0.67 -6.96
CA LEU A 118 7.78 -0.59 -5.97
C LEU A 118 6.40 -0.56 -6.64
N ARG A 119 6.34 -0.60 -7.97
CA ARG A 119 5.10 -0.40 -8.75
C ARG A 119 3.98 -1.38 -8.40
N PHE A 120 4.35 -2.60 -8.06
CA PHE A 120 3.44 -3.68 -7.71
C PHE A 120 3.92 -4.35 -6.42
N GLY A 121 3.04 -5.12 -5.77
CA GLY A 121 3.45 -5.96 -4.66
C GLY A 121 4.51 -6.99 -5.09
N PRO A 122 5.42 -7.39 -4.18
CA PRO A 122 6.58 -8.23 -4.49
C PRO A 122 6.25 -9.63 -5.05
N GLN A 123 5.04 -10.14 -4.82
CA GLN A 123 4.54 -11.40 -5.37
C GLN A 123 3.44 -11.19 -6.42
N SER A 124 3.22 -9.94 -6.86
CA SER A 124 2.24 -9.67 -7.90
C SER A 124 2.63 -10.35 -9.21
N PRO A 125 1.71 -11.02 -9.92
CA PRO A 125 2.00 -11.57 -11.24
C PRO A 125 2.34 -10.48 -12.27
N MET A 126 2.04 -9.21 -11.98
CA MET A 126 2.43 -8.07 -12.82
C MET A 126 3.93 -7.75 -12.72
N TRP A 127 4.60 -8.22 -11.67
CA TRP A 127 6.03 -8.02 -11.47
C TRP A 127 6.88 -8.58 -12.60
N THR A 128 6.51 -9.76 -13.12
CA THR A 128 7.26 -10.46 -14.17
C THR A 128 6.81 -10.12 -15.60
N LYS A 129 5.70 -9.40 -15.75
CA LYS A 129 5.07 -9.12 -17.06
C LYS A 129 5.60 -7.87 -17.78
N LEU A 130 6.52 -7.12 -17.18
CA LEU A 130 7.12 -5.95 -17.83
C LEU A 130 8.11 -6.41 -18.91
N ALA A 131 7.60 -6.64 -20.13
CA ALA A 131 8.41 -7.06 -21.29
C ALA A 131 9.52 -6.05 -21.65
N THR A 132 9.38 -4.79 -21.23
CA THR A 132 10.40 -3.76 -21.39
C THR A 132 10.48 -2.94 -20.11
N PRO A 133 11.68 -2.74 -19.53
CA PRO A 133 11.85 -1.89 -18.37
C PRO A 133 11.33 -0.48 -18.64
N VAL A 134 10.52 0.03 -17.72
CA VAL A 134 10.14 1.44 -17.70
C VAL A 134 11.31 2.22 -17.09
N LYS A 135 11.91 3.09 -17.89
CA LYS A 135 13.01 3.95 -17.44
C LYS A 135 12.50 5.10 -16.61
N CYS A 136 11.42 5.71 -17.04
CA CYS A 136 10.68 6.64 -16.23
C CYS A 136 9.26 6.79 -16.74
N GLU A 137 8.41 7.25 -15.86
CA GLU A 137 7.10 7.79 -16.20
C GLU A 137 7.04 9.20 -15.64
N VAL A 138 6.46 10.14 -16.38
CA VAL A 138 6.23 11.50 -15.92
C VAL A 138 4.76 11.79 -15.98
N VAL A 139 4.24 12.39 -14.92
CA VAL A 139 2.85 12.84 -14.81
C VAL A 139 2.84 14.32 -14.50
N ALA A 140 1.98 15.07 -15.19
CA ALA A 140 1.81 16.50 -14.99
C ALA A 140 0.35 16.78 -14.60
N TYR A 141 0.20 17.41 -13.45
CA TYR A 141 -1.06 17.93 -12.92
C TYR A 141 -1.03 19.45 -13.05
N TYR A 142 -1.50 19.98 -14.16
CA TYR A 142 -1.52 21.41 -14.40
C TYR A 142 -2.72 22.09 -13.73
N PRO A 143 -2.60 23.39 -13.36
CA PRO A 143 -3.74 24.20 -12.94
C PRO A 143 -4.89 24.15 -13.95
N GLY A 144 -6.12 24.26 -13.47
CA GLY A 144 -7.31 24.11 -14.33
C GLY A 144 -7.65 22.64 -14.68
N GLY A 145 -6.97 21.69 -14.03
CA GLY A 145 -7.27 20.26 -14.08
C GLY A 145 -6.75 19.58 -15.34
N GLU A 146 -5.80 20.14 -16.09
CA GLU A 146 -5.19 19.46 -17.23
C GLU A 146 -4.22 18.38 -16.73
N TYR A 147 -4.37 17.16 -17.24
CA TYR A 147 -3.50 16.03 -16.89
C TYR A 147 -2.72 15.59 -18.13
N ARG A 148 -1.42 15.34 -17.97
CA ARG A 148 -0.57 14.72 -19.00
C ARG A 148 0.23 13.60 -18.37
N ASN A 149 0.46 12.54 -19.13
CA ASN A 149 1.40 11.50 -18.74
C ASN A 149 2.25 11.09 -19.95
N ALA A 150 3.49 10.71 -19.68
CA ALA A 150 4.40 10.17 -20.68
C ALA A 150 5.27 9.09 -20.04
N GLN A 151 5.67 8.09 -20.82
CA GLN A 151 6.52 7.01 -20.35
C GLN A 151 7.67 6.80 -21.33
N ALA A 152 8.88 6.67 -20.78
CA ALA A 152 10.04 6.22 -21.52
C ALA A 152 10.34 4.77 -21.14
N THR A 153 10.45 3.90 -22.13
CA THR A 153 10.77 2.48 -21.97
C THR A 153 12.06 2.15 -22.72
N GLY A 154 12.69 1.02 -22.36
CA GLY A 154 13.87 0.51 -23.04
C GLY A 154 15.18 0.86 -22.32
N LEU A 155 16.26 1.07 -23.08
CA LEU A 155 17.60 1.29 -22.52
C LEU A 155 18.02 2.78 -22.49
N MET A 156 17.29 3.64 -23.20
CA MET A 156 17.63 5.06 -23.30
C MET A 156 17.40 5.79 -21.97
N PRO A 157 18.21 6.82 -21.64
CA PRO A 157 17.97 7.66 -20.48
C PRO A 157 16.58 8.30 -20.48
N CYS A 158 16.05 8.60 -19.29
CA CYS A 158 14.79 9.32 -19.16
C CYS A 158 14.91 10.71 -19.83
N PRO A 159 14.07 11.04 -20.83
CA PRO A 159 14.17 12.31 -21.56
C PRO A 159 13.58 13.50 -20.80
N PHE A 160 12.96 13.26 -19.64
CA PHE A 160 12.28 14.26 -18.83
C PHE A 160 13.15 14.65 -17.64
N SER A 161 14.04 15.63 -17.85
CA SER A 161 14.94 16.11 -16.80
C SER A 161 14.38 17.30 -16.01
N ASN A 162 13.37 17.99 -16.55
CA ASN A 162 12.71 19.12 -15.91
C ASN A 162 11.25 19.25 -16.37
N ALA A 163 10.47 20.09 -15.68
CA ALA A 163 9.05 20.28 -15.95
C ALA A 163 8.76 20.76 -17.38
N LYS A 164 9.64 21.57 -17.98
CA LYS A 164 9.44 22.12 -19.34
C LYS A 164 9.44 21.04 -20.42
N ASN A 165 10.07 19.88 -20.18
CA ASN A 165 10.02 18.77 -21.13
C ASN A 165 8.60 18.23 -21.34
N MET A 166 7.72 18.41 -20.35
CA MET A 166 6.31 18.03 -20.47
C MET A 166 5.45 19.11 -21.13
N ASP A 167 5.86 20.38 -21.10
CA ASP A 167 5.06 21.48 -21.66
C ASP A 167 4.86 21.35 -23.18
N ALA A 168 5.80 20.75 -23.89
CA ALA A 168 5.65 20.43 -25.31
C ALA A 168 4.43 19.54 -25.59
N SER A 169 4.06 18.65 -24.65
CA SER A 169 2.87 17.81 -24.79
C SER A 169 1.56 18.60 -24.77
N ARG A 170 1.57 19.83 -24.24
CA ARG A 170 0.40 20.72 -24.17
C ARG A 170 0.03 21.34 -25.50
N LEU A 171 0.90 21.23 -26.51
CA LEU A 171 0.58 21.59 -27.90
C LEU A 171 -0.48 20.64 -28.50
N ASN A 172 -0.63 19.43 -27.94
CA ASN A 172 -1.68 18.50 -28.32
C ASN A 172 -3.00 18.82 -27.61
N PRO A 173 -4.17 18.50 -28.22
CA PRO A 173 -5.46 18.68 -27.59
C PRO A 173 -5.53 18.05 -26.18
N ARG A 174 -6.29 18.70 -25.29
CA ARG A 174 -6.56 18.18 -23.94
C ARG A 174 -7.61 17.08 -24.02
N VAL A 175 -7.18 15.84 -23.84
CA VAL A 175 -8.09 14.67 -23.77
C VAL A 175 -8.23 14.12 -22.36
N ILE A 176 -7.32 14.48 -21.45
CA ILE A 176 -7.31 14.02 -20.07
C ILE A 176 -7.43 15.19 -19.10
N SER A 177 -8.23 15.04 -18.06
CA SER A 177 -8.33 15.99 -16.97
C SER A 177 -8.31 15.31 -15.61
N TRP A 178 -8.01 16.08 -14.56
CA TRP A 178 -7.95 15.58 -13.19
C TRP A 178 -8.70 16.53 -12.24
N LYS A 179 -9.19 15.99 -11.12
CA LYS A 179 -9.65 16.77 -9.96
C LYS A 179 -9.50 15.98 -8.67
N ILE A 180 -9.38 16.68 -7.55
CA ILE A 180 -9.51 16.05 -6.22
C ILE A 180 -10.99 15.93 -5.88
N ILE A 181 -11.42 14.75 -5.44
CA ILE A 181 -12.80 14.52 -5.00
C ILE A 181 -12.94 14.55 -3.48
N ARG A 182 -12.03 13.93 -2.73
CA ARG A 182 -12.00 13.95 -1.24
C ARG A 182 -10.68 13.36 -0.73
N GLY A 183 -10.17 13.86 0.40
CA GLY A 183 -9.10 13.20 1.16
C GLY A 183 -7.88 12.74 0.36
N GLY A 184 -7.38 13.57 -0.58
CA GLY A 184 -6.24 13.21 -1.43
C GLY A 184 -6.57 12.27 -2.60
N ILE A 185 -7.84 11.91 -2.82
CA ILE A 185 -8.24 11.11 -3.98
C ILE A 185 -8.33 12.00 -5.21
N VAL A 186 -7.49 11.71 -6.19
CA VAL A 186 -7.49 12.28 -7.53
C VAL A 186 -8.28 11.38 -8.47
N LYS A 187 -9.27 11.96 -9.15
CA LYS A 187 -10.00 11.30 -10.23
C LYS A 187 -9.52 11.80 -11.58
N ILE A 188 -9.18 10.88 -12.47
CA ILE A 188 -8.77 11.15 -13.85
C ILE A 188 -9.96 10.91 -14.80
N PHE A 189 -10.25 11.89 -15.65
CA PHE A 189 -11.28 11.84 -16.67
C PHE A 189 -10.65 11.85 -18.04
N ARG A 190 -11.25 11.11 -18.97
CA ARG A 190 -10.85 11.06 -20.36
C ARG A 190 -12.05 11.36 -21.24
N THR A 191 -11.89 12.26 -22.20
CA THR A 191 -12.94 12.59 -23.18
C THR A 191 -12.97 11.61 -24.35
N ASP A 192 -11.89 10.87 -24.56
CA ASP A 192 -11.71 9.90 -25.63
C ASP A 192 -12.06 8.45 -25.23
N VAL A 193 -12.40 8.21 -23.96
CA VAL A 193 -12.78 6.89 -23.44
C VAL A 193 -14.11 7.01 -22.68
N GLN A 194 -15.16 6.40 -23.23
CA GLN A 194 -16.46 6.36 -22.58
C GLN A 194 -16.37 5.59 -21.25
N ASP A 195 -17.06 6.11 -20.22
CA ASP A 195 -17.11 5.54 -18.87
C ASP A 195 -15.70 5.26 -18.30
N HIS A 196 -14.78 6.21 -18.51
CA HIS A 196 -13.45 6.15 -17.93
C HIS A 196 -13.51 6.21 -16.40
N ILE A 197 -12.87 5.23 -15.76
CA ILE A 197 -12.74 5.15 -14.30
C ILE A 197 -11.26 5.00 -13.99
N GLU A 198 -10.70 6.00 -13.34
CA GLU A 198 -9.34 5.99 -12.81
C GLU A 198 -9.30 6.92 -11.59
N GLU A 199 -9.13 6.34 -10.41
CA GLU A 199 -9.01 7.07 -9.15
C GLU A 199 -7.73 6.66 -8.42
N TRP A 200 -6.90 7.66 -8.14
CA TRP A 200 -5.65 7.53 -7.40
C TRP A 200 -5.83 8.12 -6.01
N GLU A 201 -5.45 7.38 -4.98
CA GLU A 201 -5.27 7.97 -3.66
C GLU A 201 -3.84 8.52 -3.57
N VAL A 202 -3.71 9.80 -3.21
CA VAL A 202 -2.45 10.53 -3.26
C VAL A 202 -2.09 11.06 -1.87
N PHE A 203 -0.86 10.79 -1.48
CA PHE A 203 -0.25 11.23 -0.23
C PHE A 203 0.97 12.07 -0.50
N THR A 204 1.21 13.07 0.35
CA THR A 204 2.46 13.82 0.39
C THR A 204 3.35 13.23 1.47
N VAL A 205 4.63 13.11 1.17
CA VAL A 205 5.67 12.76 2.14
C VAL A 205 5.98 14.01 2.97
N ASP A 206 5.60 14.02 4.24
CA ASP A 206 5.90 15.13 5.16
C ASP A 206 7.27 14.95 5.83
N LYS A 207 7.67 13.70 6.08
CA LYS A 207 8.96 13.35 6.67
C LYS A 207 9.67 12.33 5.79
N SER A 208 10.94 12.58 5.47
CA SER A 208 11.71 11.65 4.66
C SER A 208 11.85 10.28 5.34
N PHE A 209 11.77 9.21 4.55
CA PHE A 209 11.97 7.83 5.02
C PHE A 209 12.54 6.95 3.90
N GLU A 210 13.05 5.78 4.25
CA GLU A 210 13.54 4.80 3.29
C GLU A 210 12.65 3.55 3.33
N MET A 211 12.38 2.98 2.15
CA MET A 211 11.79 1.65 2.07
C MET A 211 12.39 0.84 0.92
N ALA A 212 12.81 -0.39 1.24
CA ALA A 212 13.36 -1.33 0.27
C ALA A 212 14.49 -0.73 -0.60
N GLY A 213 15.34 0.12 -0.01
CA GLY A 213 16.40 0.83 -0.72
C GLY A 213 15.89 1.89 -1.70
N VAL A 214 14.74 2.50 -1.42
CA VAL A 214 14.22 3.69 -2.10
C VAL A 214 14.05 4.80 -1.09
N GLN A 215 14.66 5.94 -1.36
CA GLN A 215 14.51 7.14 -0.54
C GLN A 215 13.25 7.91 -0.96
N PHE A 216 12.39 8.19 0.01
CA PHE A 216 11.26 9.10 -0.09
C PHE A 216 11.64 10.39 0.60
N ASN A 217 11.62 11.50 -0.12
CA ASN A 217 11.99 12.81 0.42
C ASN A 217 10.73 13.61 0.78
N ALA A 218 10.85 14.50 1.77
CA ALA A 218 9.80 15.46 2.06
C ALA A 218 9.41 16.25 0.80
N GLY A 219 8.12 16.31 0.51
CA GLY A 219 7.54 16.92 -0.70
C GLY A 219 7.33 15.97 -1.87
N ASP A 220 7.85 14.74 -1.83
CA ASP A 220 7.50 13.70 -2.81
C ASP A 220 6.02 13.30 -2.66
N LEU A 221 5.44 12.73 -3.72
CA LEU A 221 4.10 12.16 -3.69
C LEU A 221 4.15 10.64 -3.77
N ILE A 222 3.20 10.01 -3.10
CA ILE A 222 2.92 8.58 -3.20
C ILE A 222 1.50 8.42 -3.72
N THR A 223 1.32 7.60 -4.75
CA THR A 223 0.00 7.38 -5.36
C THR A 223 -0.33 5.90 -5.43
N TYR A 224 -1.56 5.54 -5.06
CA TYR A 224 -2.12 4.20 -5.23
C TYR A 224 -3.30 4.24 -6.19
N LEU A 225 -3.23 3.49 -7.30
CA LEU A 225 -4.39 3.29 -8.18
C LEU A 225 -5.37 2.38 -7.46
N ARG A 226 -6.47 2.97 -6.99
CA ARG A 226 -7.47 2.22 -6.24
C ARG A 226 -8.65 1.85 -7.09
N ARG A 227 -9.05 2.68 -8.03
CA ARG A 227 -10.22 2.39 -8.86
C ARG A 227 -9.86 2.46 -10.32
N GLU A 228 -10.06 1.35 -11.01
CA GLU A 228 -9.97 1.24 -12.45
C GLU A 228 -11.00 0.22 -12.95
N ARG A 229 -11.22 0.16 -14.27
CA ARG A 229 -12.17 -0.80 -14.84
C ARG A 229 -11.78 -2.24 -14.45
N GLY A 230 -12.69 -2.95 -13.80
CA GLY A 230 -12.47 -4.32 -13.31
C GLY A 230 -11.90 -4.43 -11.89
N ASN A 231 -11.70 -3.31 -11.19
CA ASN A 231 -11.26 -3.26 -9.80
C ASN A 231 -12.35 -2.68 -8.89
N ASP A 232 -13.45 -3.43 -8.73
CA ASP A 232 -14.63 -2.99 -7.99
C ASP A 232 -14.43 -3.01 -6.46
N PHE A 233 -13.35 -3.65 -5.99
CA PHE A 233 -13.00 -3.75 -4.56
C PHE A 233 -12.12 -2.60 -4.07
N ASN A 234 -11.78 -1.65 -4.95
CA ASN A 234 -10.89 -0.53 -4.67
C ASN A 234 -9.49 -0.95 -4.16
N VAL A 235 -9.01 -2.12 -4.58
CA VAL A 235 -7.70 -2.64 -4.18
C VAL A 235 -6.62 -1.81 -4.83
N ALA A 236 -5.54 -1.49 -4.11
CA ALA A 236 -4.39 -0.85 -4.75
C ALA A 236 -3.76 -1.81 -5.79
N THR A 237 -3.84 -1.45 -7.07
CA THR A 237 -3.29 -2.26 -8.18
C THR A 237 -1.95 -1.74 -8.69
N VAL A 238 -1.69 -0.44 -8.52
CA VAL A 238 -0.45 0.22 -8.93
C VAL A 238 -0.02 1.22 -7.87
N PHE A 239 1.26 1.19 -7.53
CA PHE A 239 1.93 2.19 -6.71
C PHE A 239 2.80 3.09 -7.60
N ARG A 240 2.86 4.39 -7.29
CA ARG A 240 3.90 5.28 -7.81
C ARG A 240 4.51 6.08 -6.67
N HIS A 241 5.81 6.26 -6.76
CA HIS A 241 6.56 7.24 -5.99
C HIS A 241 6.99 8.35 -6.95
N LEU A 242 6.51 9.55 -6.71
CA LEU A 242 6.57 10.68 -7.62
C LEU A 242 7.46 11.77 -7.02
N GLN A 243 8.55 12.08 -7.70
CA GLN A 243 9.51 13.11 -7.33
C GLN A 243 9.24 14.36 -8.15
N ARG A 244 9.23 15.53 -7.51
CA ARG A 244 8.95 16.77 -8.22
C ARG A 244 10.09 17.09 -9.20
N LEU A 245 9.75 17.37 -10.45
CA LEU A 245 10.74 17.88 -11.41
C LEU A 245 10.97 19.39 -11.19
N PRO A 246 12.22 19.85 -11.33
CA PRO A 246 12.56 21.28 -11.25
C PRO A 246 12.05 22.08 -12.45
#